data_AF-A0A7W0NU39-F1
#
_entry.id   AF-A0A7W0NU39-F1
#
_cell.length_a   1.000
_cell.length_b   1.000
_cell.length_c   1.000
_cell.angle_alpha   90.00
_cell.angle_beta   90.00
_cell.angle_gamma   90.00
#
_symmetry.space_group_name_H-M   'P 1'
#
loop_
_entity.id
_entity.type
_entity.pdbx_description
1 polymer ?
#
loop_
_entity_poly.entity_id
_entity_poly.type
_entity_poly.pdbx_seq_one_letter_code
_entity_poly.pdbx_strand_id
1 'polypeptide(L)'
;AEERSGVCNFNVAVREWNEQIIFLRKIVPGGADKSYGIQVARLAGLPQEILNRAKDILSRLEKPNGATEMPAPAKRSTRRSTRREVTRPQMDLF
;
A
#
# COMPACT_ATOMS: atom_id res chain seq x y z
N ALA A 1 24.98 -0.21 -1.55
CA ALA A 1 25.97 -1.23 -1.15
C ALA A 1 27.17 -1.21 -2.08
N GLU A 2 26.96 -1.12 -3.40
CA GLU A 2 28.07 -1.08 -4.38
C GLU A 2 28.93 0.19 -4.31
N GLU A 3 28.40 1.29 -3.77
CA GLU A 3 29.06 2.61 -3.79
C GLU A 3 29.70 3.05 -2.46
N ARG A 4 29.55 2.27 -1.38
CA ARG A 4 30.07 2.61 -0.03
C ARG A 4 30.73 1.42 0.63
N SER A 5 32.00 1.58 1.00
CA SER A 5 32.76 0.56 1.72
C SER A 5 32.14 0.29 3.11
N GLY A 6 32.09 -1.00 3.49
CA GLY A 6 31.53 -1.43 4.77
C GLY A 6 30.00 -1.56 4.82
N VAL A 7 29.28 -1.30 3.73
CA VAL A 7 27.81 -1.44 3.68
C VAL A 7 27.41 -2.67 2.87
N CYS A 8 26.72 -3.61 3.50
CA CYS A 8 26.22 -4.82 2.87
C CYS A 8 24.69 -4.90 2.93
N ASN A 9 24.06 -5.36 1.85
CA ASN A 9 22.64 -5.64 1.83
C ASN A 9 22.38 -7.10 2.21
N PHE A 10 21.32 -7.30 2.99
CA PHE A 10 20.76 -8.60 3.31
C PHE A 10 19.25 -8.54 3.15
N ASN A 11 18.63 -9.68 2.82
CA ASN A 11 17.19 -9.81 2.69
C ASN A 11 16.69 -11.05 3.45
N VAL A 12 15.37 -11.13 3.65
CA VAL A 12 14.72 -12.33 4.20
C VAL A 12 14.29 -13.23 3.06
N ALA A 13 14.66 -14.50 3.12
CA ALA A 13 14.31 -15.48 2.10
C ALA A 13 12.79 -15.73 2.08
N VAL A 14 12.21 -15.69 0.88
CA VAL A 14 10.79 -15.89 0.61
C VAL A 14 10.64 -16.98 -0.45
N ARG A 15 9.60 -17.82 -0.31
CA ARG A 15 9.19 -18.78 -1.34
C ARG A 15 7.81 -18.43 -1.84
N GLU A 16 7.67 -18.30 -3.16
CA GLU A 16 6.39 -18.08 -3.85
C GLU A 16 5.73 -19.43 -4.20
N TRP A 17 4.45 -19.60 -3.91
CA TRP A 17 3.66 -20.79 -4.24
C TRP A 17 2.19 -20.44 -4.46
N ASN A 18 1.62 -20.72 -5.63
CA ASN A 18 0.20 -20.47 -5.94
C ASN A 18 -0.31 -19.09 -5.49
N GLU A 19 0.41 -18.03 -5.89
CA GLU A 19 0.16 -16.63 -5.50
C GLU A 19 0.33 -16.31 -4.00
N GLN A 20 0.63 -17.28 -3.16
CA GLN A 20 0.97 -17.12 -1.75
C GLN A 20 2.49 -16.99 -1.57
N ILE A 21 2.88 -16.34 -0.48
CA ILE A 21 4.28 -16.20 -0.11
C ILE A 21 4.50 -16.84 1.26
N ILE A 22 5.62 -17.54 1.38
CA ILE A 22 6.06 -18.17 2.63
C ILE A 22 7.38 -17.53 3.03
N PHE A 23 7.38 -16.83 4.17
CA PHE A 23 8.60 -16.27 4.74
C PHE A 23 9.38 -17.38 5.45
N LEU A 24 10.59 -17.64 4.97
CA LEU A 24 11.44 -18.73 5.48
C LEU A 24 12.17 -18.36 6.78
N ARG A 25 11.99 -17.12 7.28
CA ARG A 25 12.67 -16.55 8.47
C ARG A 25 14.20 -16.72 8.45
N LYS A 26 14.76 -16.80 7.25
CA LYS A 26 16.20 -16.94 7.00
C LYS A 26 16.71 -15.66 6.37
N ILE A 27 17.78 -15.11 6.91
CA ILE A 27 18.47 -13.95 6.33
C ILE A 27 19.48 -14.47 5.29
N VAL A 28 19.50 -13.86 4.11
CA VAL A 28 20.45 -14.17 3.03
C VAL A 28 21.14 -12.90 2.55
N PRO A 29 22.41 -12.98 2.12
CA PRO A 29 23.12 -11.84 1.56
C PRO A 29 22.50 -11.42 0.22
N GLY A 30 22.50 -10.11 -0.05
CA GLY A 30 21.97 -9.53 -1.29
C GLY A 30 20.86 -8.52 -1.07
N GLY A 31 20.53 -7.77 -2.13
CA GLY A 31 19.34 -6.92 -2.17
C GLY A 31 18.06 -7.76 -2.30
N ALA A 32 16.90 -7.18 -2.04
CA ALA A 32 15.63 -7.84 -2.33
C ALA A 32 15.25 -7.61 -3.80
N ASP A 33 14.96 -8.69 -4.53
CA ASP A 33 14.60 -8.60 -5.97
C ASP A 33 13.19 -8.03 -6.20
N LYS A 34 12.29 -8.22 -5.23
CA LYS A 34 10.89 -7.80 -5.30
C LYS A 34 10.38 -7.29 -3.97
N SER A 35 9.39 -6.40 -4.03
CA SER A 35 8.62 -5.95 -2.86
C SER A 35 7.33 -6.75 -2.73
N TYR A 36 7.06 -7.31 -1.54
CA TYR A 36 5.90 -8.19 -1.28
C TYR A 36 4.74 -7.50 -0.55
N GLY A 37 4.63 -6.17 -0.64
CA GLY A 37 3.67 -5.39 0.15
C GLY A 37 2.20 -5.76 -0.09
N ILE A 38 1.80 -5.96 -1.36
CA ILE A 38 0.42 -6.36 -1.72
C ILE A 38 0.09 -7.76 -1.18
N GLN A 39 1.07 -8.66 -1.19
CA GLN A 39 0.94 -10.02 -0.68
C GLN A 39 0.79 -10.03 0.84
N VAL A 40 1.54 -9.18 1.56
CA VAL A 40 1.38 -8.98 3.01
C VAL A 40 0.04 -8.34 3.35
N ALA A 41 -0.40 -7.34 2.59
CA ALA A 41 -1.72 -6.72 2.75
C ALA A 41 -2.87 -7.73 2.60
N ARG A 42 -2.74 -8.68 1.67
CA ARG A 42 -3.68 -9.79 1.52
C ARG A 42 -3.66 -10.73 2.73
N LEU A 43 -2.47 -11.06 3.26
CA LEU A 43 -2.35 -11.85 4.49
C LEU A 43 -2.97 -11.14 5.71
N ALA A 44 -2.91 -9.80 5.75
CA ALA A 44 -3.57 -8.98 6.76
C ALA A 44 -5.10 -8.91 6.60
N GLY A 45 -5.67 -9.52 5.56
CA GLY A 45 -7.12 -9.57 5.34
C GLY A 45 -7.71 -8.29 4.76
N LEU A 46 -6.92 -7.47 4.06
CA LEU A 46 -7.48 -6.29 3.39
C LEU A 46 -8.50 -6.70 2.30
N PRO A 47 -9.56 -5.90 2.08
CA PRO A 47 -10.54 -6.14 1.02
C PRO A 47 -9.93 -6.29 -0.37
N GLN A 48 -10.48 -7.19 -1.18
CA GLN A 48 -10.01 -7.47 -2.54
C GLN A 48 -10.03 -6.23 -3.45
N GLU A 49 -11.02 -5.35 -3.28
CA GLU A 49 -11.10 -4.09 -4.03
C GLU A 49 -9.87 -3.21 -3.83
N ILE A 50 -9.32 -3.17 -2.61
CA ILE A 50 -8.11 -2.40 -2.29
C ILE A 50 -6.90 -3.07 -2.91
N LEU A 51 -6.80 -4.39 -2.83
CA LEU A 51 -5.69 -5.16 -3.41
C LEU A 51 -5.63 -5.02 -4.94
N ASN A 52 -6.79 -5.06 -5.61
CA ASN A 52 -6.88 -4.89 -7.05
C ASN A 52 -6.44 -3.50 -7.47
N ARG A 53 -6.94 -2.45 -6.80
CA ARG A 53 -6.52 -1.07 -7.06
C ARG A 53 -5.01 -0.89 -6.83
N ALA A 54 -4.45 -1.50 -5.79
CA ALA A 54 -3.02 -1.43 -5.51
C ALA A 54 -2.20 -2.08 -6.64
N LYS A 55 -2.64 -3.22 -7.18
CA LYS A 55 -2.02 -3.87 -8.35
C LYS A 55 -2.09 -2.99 -9.60
N ASP A 56 -3.23 -2.35 -9.86
CA ASP A 56 -3.39 -1.44 -10.99
C ASP A 56 -2.41 -0.27 -10.91
N ILE A 57 -2.27 0.32 -9.72
CA ILE A 57 -1.33 1.42 -9.48
C ILE A 57 0.12 0.94 -9.65
N LEU A 58 0.47 -0.22 -9.08
CA LEU A 58 1.81 -0.81 -9.23
C LEU A 58 2.17 -1.01 -10.70
N SER A 59 1.24 -1.55 -11.50
CA SER A 59 1.45 -1.78 -12.94
C SER A 59 1.71 -0.49 -13.73
N ARG A 60 1.27 0.66 -13.23
CA ARG A 60 1.53 1.98 -13.83
C ARG A 60 2.87 2.53 -13.39
N LEU A 61 3.22 2.36 -12.10
CA LEU A 61 4.46 2.85 -11.52
C LEU A 61 5.70 2.08 -12.00
N GLU A 62 5.57 0.78 -12.28
CA GLU A 62 6.66 -0.05 -12.81
C GLU A 62 6.94 0.19 -14.30
N LYS A 63 6.14 1.03 -14.98
CA LYS A 63 6.42 1.41 -16.37
C LYS A 63 7.63 2.34 -16.42
N PRO A 64 8.56 2.12 -17.36
CA PRO A 64 9.86 2.79 -17.40
C PRO A 64 9.82 4.32 -17.63
N ASN A 65 8.64 4.88 -17.92
CA ASN A 65 8.50 6.29 -18.27
C ASN A 65 8.03 7.21 -17.13
N GLY A 66 8.11 6.79 -15.87
CA GLY A 66 8.21 7.69 -14.69
C GLY A 66 7.16 8.81 -14.54
N ALA A 67 6.07 8.80 -15.31
CA ALA A 67 5.02 9.80 -15.24
C ALA A 67 4.23 9.48 -13.97
N THR A 68 4.63 10.17 -12.90
CA THR A 68 4.01 10.14 -11.60
C THR A 68 2.62 10.79 -11.69
N GLU A 69 1.69 10.12 -12.35
CA GLU A 69 0.26 10.41 -12.17
C GLU A 69 -0.21 9.60 -10.97
N MET A 70 0.01 10.17 -9.78
CA MET A 70 -0.68 9.70 -8.59
C MET A 70 -2.19 9.76 -8.88
N PRO A 71 -2.94 8.66 -8.74
CA PRO A 71 -4.38 8.73 -8.90
C PRO A 71 -4.92 9.69 -7.83
N ALA A 72 -5.61 10.74 -8.27
CA ALA A 72 -6.37 11.61 -7.37
C ALA A 72 -7.20 10.73 -6.43
N PRO A 73 -7.25 11.04 -5.11
CA PRO A 73 -7.99 10.23 -4.17
C PRO A 73 -9.42 10.07 -4.70
N ALA A 74 -9.83 8.82 -4.90
CA ALA A 74 -11.14 8.47 -5.42
C ALA A 74 -12.18 9.29 -4.67
N LYS A 75 -12.93 10.13 -5.41
CA LYS A 75 -13.92 11.05 -4.84
C LYS A 75 -14.78 10.24 -3.88
N ARG A 76 -14.64 10.53 -2.59
CA ARG A 76 -15.44 9.95 -1.53
C ARG A 76 -16.88 10.29 -1.92
N SER A 77 -17.63 9.29 -2.40
CA SER A 77 -19.06 9.42 -2.59
C SER A 77 -19.61 9.67 -1.21
N THR A 78 -19.76 10.94 -0.88
CA THR A 78 -20.57 11.39 0.24
C THR A 78 -21.97 10.91 -0.12
N ARG A 79 -22.33 9.72 0.37
CA ARG A 79 -23.73 9.41 0.62
C ARG A 79 -24.23 10.59 1.43
N ARG A 80 -24.98 11.47 0.75
CA ARG A 80 -25.69 12.59 1.30
C ARG A 80 -26.77 12.00 2.20
N SER A 81 -26.36 11.52 3.37
CA SER A 81 -27.27 11.28 4.48
C SER A 81 -27.68 12.66 4.92
N THR A 82 -28.94 12.98 4.65
CA THR A 82 -29.64 14.16 5.13
C THR A 82 -29.31 14.39 6.61
N ARG A 83 -28.41 15.33 6.87
CA ARG A 83 -28.20 15.88 8.21
C ARG A 83 -29.48 16.65 8.50
N ARG A 84 -30.44 16.01 9.18
CA ARG A 84 -31.51 16.70 9.88
C ARG A 84 -30.86 17.82 10.68
N GLU A 85 -31.15 19.07 10.33
CA GLU A 85 -30.79 20.22 11.13
C GLU A 85 -31.41 20.04 12.51
N VAL A 86 -30.60 19.66 13.49
CA VAL A 86 -30.96 19.84 14.89
C VAL A 86 -30.59 21.29 15.18
N THR A 87 -31.59 22.17 15.08
CA THR A 87 -31.56 23.53 15.60
C THR A 87 -31.09 23.46 17.06
N ARG A 88 -29.83 23.79 17.29
CA ARG A 88 -29.34 24.14 18.63
C ARG A 88 -29.37 25.66 18.69
N PRO A 89 -30.20 26.28 19.55
CA PRO A 89 -30.10 27.71 19.77
C PRO A 89 -28.72 27.96 20.38
N GLN A 90 -27.92 28.75 19.70
CA GLN A 90 -26.65 29.24 20.20
C GLN A 90 -26.97 30.13 21.40
N MET A 91 -26.65 29.67 22.60
CA MET A 91 -26.67 30.55 23.77
C MET A 91 -25.51 31.52 23.56
N ASP A 92 -25.86 32.77 23.29
CA ASP A 92 -24.96 33.91 23.38
C ASP A 92 -24.37 33.92 24.80
N LEU A 93 -23.07 33.62 24.88
CA LEU A 93 -22.30 33.98 26.06
C LEU A 93 -21.89 35.43 25.85
N PHE A 94 -22.36 36.27 26.78
CA PHE A 94 -21.82 37.60 27.09
C PHE A 94 -20.32 37.74 26.80
#